data_AF-A0A926F8N6-F1
#
_entry.id   AF-A0A926F8N6-F1
#
_cell.length_a   1.000
_cell.length_b   1.000
_cell.length_c   1.000
_cell.angle_alpha   90.00
_cell.angle_beta   90.00
_cell.angle_gamma   90.00
#
_symmetry.space_group_name_H-M   'P 1'
#
loop_
_entity.id
_entity.type
_entity.pdbx_description
1 polymer ?
#
loop_
_entity_poly.entity_id
_entity_poly.type
_entity_poly.pdbx_seq_one_letter_code
_entity_poly.pdbx_strand_id
1 'polypeptide(L)'
;MNNQLIYTDEKKLQMQISYNEDYSKQVNNAIAALKLLAGELTDEQLRTFLSAPESLAGELVGKAKADYDRWMSNAPESVKASSPFSDGGVPAKVLAIHKKLSKPFGMSFDANEIVDGVCTLTKDGKEVLKKHCSIYGNDKAKKVYELSVKAAKVLNDLDKEIRLNNASAECVECWGRWQGYITINDRKAGEVYQPNPYLLDQLRE
;
A
#
# COMPACT_ATOMS: atom_id res chain seq x y z
N MET A 1 -9.09 -21.71 14.68
CA MET A 1 -8.21 -22.28 13.65
C MET A 1 -7.04 -21.32 13.48
N ASN A 2 -5.79 -21.76 13.69
CA ASN A 2 -4.64 -20.88 13.48
C ASN A 2 -4.43 -20.66 11.97
N ASN A 3 -4.53 -19.40 11.53
CA ASN A 3 -4.20 -19.03 10.16
C ASN A 3 -2.67 -18.91 10.03
N GLN A 4 -2.06 -19.73 9.19
CA GLN A 4 -0.63 -19.69 8.88
C GLN A 4 -0.37 -18.85 7.62
N LEU A 5 0.83 -18.29 7.50
CA LEU A 5 1.27 -17.60 6.28
C LEU A 5 1.42 -18.62 5.14
N ILE A 6 0.80 -18.34 3.98
CA ILE A 6 0.86 -19.18 2.78
C ILE A 6 1.77 -18.56 1.72
N TYR A 7 1.60 -17.26 1.46
CA TYR A 7 2.29 -16.55 0.39
C TYR A 7 2.44 -15.07 0.73
N THR A 8 3.55 -14.47 0.33
CA THR A 8 3.76 -13.01 0.34
C THR A 8 4.07 -12.57 -1.08
N ASP A 9 3.32 -11.59 -1.59
CA ASP A 9 3.64 -10.94 -2.86
C ASP A 9 4.80 -9.95 -2.65
N GLU A 10 6.02 -10.45 -2.83
CA GLU A 10 7.24 -9.67 -2.62
C GLU A 10 7.32 -8.45 -3.56
N LYS A 11 6.84 -8.56 -4.80
CA LYS A 11 6.84 -7.42 -5.73
C LYS A 11 5.91 -6.32 -5.22
N LYS A 12 4.69 -6.69 -4.81
CA LYS A 12 3.75 -5.74 -4.22
C LYS A 12 4.29 -5.14 -2.92
N LEU A 13 4.91 -5.95 -2.07
CA LEU A 13 5.52 -5.49 -0.82
C LEU A 13 6.60 -4.44 -1.07
N GLN A 14 7.55 -4.70 -1.97
CA GLN A 14 8.60 -3.74 -2.30
C GLN A 14 8.03 -2.42 -2.86
N MET A 15 7.00 -2.49 -3.71
CA MET A 15 6.32 -1.29 -4.20
C MET A 15 5.66 -0.50 -3.06
N GLN A 16 4.95 -1.16 -2.13
CA GLN A 16 4.32 -0.46 -0.99
C GLN A 16 5.36 0.17 -0.05
N ILE A 17 6.50 -0.49 0.16
CA ILE A 17 7.62 0.06 0.93
C ILE A 17 8.13 1.34 0.26
N SER A 18 8.42 1.29 -1.04
CA SER A 18 8.88 2.46 -1.80
C SER A 18 7.89 3.62 -1.73
N TYR A 19 6.58 3.36 -1.87
CA TYR A 19 5.56 4.41 -1.77
C TYR A 19 5.51 5.06 -0.38
N ASN A 20 5.65 4.26 0.69
CA ASN A 20 5.67 4.78 2.06
C ASN A 20 6.96 5.57 2.36
N GLU A 21 8.09 5.16 1.78
CA GLU A 21 9.37 5.89 1.89
C GLU A 21 9.30 7.24 1.14
N ASP A 22 8.72 7.27 -0.06
CA ASP A 22 8.48 8.50 -0.82
C ASP A 22 7.50 9.44 -0.11
N TYR A 23 6.43 8.90 0.46
CA TYR A 23 5.46 9.67 1.23
C TYR A 23 6.10 10.26 2.51
N SER A 24 6.88 9.47 3.26
CA SER A 24 7.64 9.96 4.42
C SER A 24 8.55 11.14 4.06
N LYS A 25 9.22 11.08 2.92
CA LYS A 25 10.06 12.18 2.44
C LYS A 25 9.26 13.46 2.17
N GLN A 26 8.09 13.33 1.54
CA GLN A 26 7.19 14.48 1.33
C GLN A 26 6.71 15.08 2.66
N VAL A 27 6.32 14.22 3.61
CA VAL A 27 5.91 14.63 4.94
C VAL A 27 7.04 15.37 5.66
N ASN A 28 8.26 14.84 5.64
CA ASN A 28 9.42 15.49 6.28
C ASN A 28 9.73 16.87 5.69
N ASN A 29 9.56 17.05 4.37
CA ASN A 29 9.69 18.37 3.75
C ASN A 29 8.60 19.34 4.24
N ALA A 30 7.37 18.86 4.41
CA ALA A 30 6.28 19.65 4.96
C ALA A 30 6.51 20.00 6.44
N ILE A 31 7.01 19.05 7.24
CA ILE A 31 7.40 19.28 8.64
C ILE A 31 8.47 20.37 8.71
N ALA A 32 9.51 20.32 7.86
CA ALA A 32 10.54 21.36 7.82
C ALA A 32 9.94 22.74 7.50
N ALA A 33 9.01 22.82 6.55
CA ALA A 33 8.32 24.07 6.23
C ALA A 33 7.43 24.57 7.38
N LEU A 34 6.77 23.67 8.11
CA LEU A 34 5.99 24.02 9.30
C LEU A 34 6.87 24.53 10.43
N LYS A 35 8.04 23.94 10.63
CA LYS A 35 8.99 24.40 11.67
C LYS A 35 9.47 25.83 11.41
N LEU A 36 9.64 26.22 10.15
CA LEU A 36 9.94 27.62 9.80
C LEU A 36 8.78 28.59 10.10
N LEU A 37 7.54 28.10 10.12
CA LEU A 37 6.35 28.91 10.40
C LEU A 37 6.04 29.00 11.90
N ALA A 38 6.15 27.89 12.62
CA ALA A 38 5.60 27.71 13.96
C ALA A 38 6.64 27.35 15.03
N GLY A 39 7.90 27.18 14.65
CA GLY A 39 8.95 26.65 15.53
C GLY A 39 8.82 25.14 15.75
N GLU A 40 9.39 24.64 16.84
CA GLU A 40 9.30 23.22 17.18
C GLU A 40 7.85 22.80 17.49
N LEU A 41 7.47 21.65 16.91
CA LEU A 41 6.15 21.04 17.07
C LEU A 41 6.32 19.66 17.69
N THR A 42 5.37 19.26 18.53
CA THR A 42 5.35 17.90 19.10
C THR A 42 4.89 16.88 18.05
N ASP A 43 5.22 15.62 18.25
CA ASP A 43 4.75 14.53 17.37
C ASP A 43 3.23 14.51 17.23
N GLU A 44 2.50 14.86 18.29
CA GLU A 44 1.03 14.90 18.27
C GLU A 44 0.49 16.06 17.41
N GLN A 45 1.14 17.23 17.47
CA GLN A 45 0.82 18.35 16.59
C GLN A 45 1.12 18.00 15.13
N LEU A 46 2.20 17.25 14.87
CA LEU A 46 2.54 16.80 13.52
C LEU A 46 1.55 15.72 13.01
N ARG A 47 1.06 14.84 13.87
CA ARG A 47 -0.05 13.92 13.51
C ARG A 47 -1.34 14.67 13.22
N THR A 48 -1.63 15.68 14.04
CA THR A 48 -2.78 16.58 13.84
C THR A 48 -2.65 17.32 12.51
N PHE A 49 -1.46 17.81 12.16
CA PHE A 49 -1.21 18.41 10.84
C PHE A 49 -1.60 17.48 9.69
N LEU A 50 -1.18 16.21 9.74
CA LEU A 50 -1.42 15.26 8.66
C LEU A 50 -2.90 14.91 8.49
N SER A 51 -3.64 14.82 9.59
CA SER A 51 -5.04 14.35 9.63
C SER A 51 -6.08 15.47 9.63
N ALA A 52 -5.78 16.59 10.26
CA ALA A 52 -6.66 17.74 10.48
C ALA A 52 -5.86 19.06 10.52
N PRO A 53 -5.33 19.51 9.37
CA PRO A 53 -4.47 20.70 9.31
C PRO A 53 -5.15 21.98 9.80
N GLU A 54 -6.48 22.10 9.65
CA GLU A 54 -7.27 23.21 10.19
C GLU A 54 -7.24 23.24 11.72
N SER A 55 -7.27 22.08 12.37
CA SER A 55 -7.20 21.96 13.83
C SER A 55 -5.85 22.44 14.35
N LEU A 56 -4.74 22.00 13.72
CA LEU A 56 -3.41 22.51 14.07
C LEU A 56 -3.31 24.02 13.83
N ALA A 57 -3.82 24.52 12.71
CA ALA A 57 -3.83 25.96 12.44
C ALA A 57 -4.55 26.75 13.54
N GLY A 58 -5.71 26.27 13.99
CA GLY A 58 -6.45 26.87 15.10
C GLY A 58 -5.67 26.86 16.40
N GLU A 59 -5.00 25.74 16.73
CA GLU A 59 -4.14 25.62 17.91
C GLU A 59 -2.98 26.64 17.89
N LEU A 60 -2.30 26.78 16.75
CA LEU A 60 -1.19 27.72 16.58
C LEU A 60 -1.65 29.17 16.72
N VAL A 61 -2.79 29.53 16.12
CA VAL A 61 -3.38 30.88 16.27
C VAL A 61 -3.78 31.14 17.72
N GLY A 62 -4.40 30.16 18.38
CA GLY A 62 -4.77 30.26 19.80
C GLY A 62 -3.56 30.51 20.71
N LYS A 63 -2.46 29.78 20.48
CA LYS A 63 -1.21 29.98 21.21
C LYS A 63 -0.62 31.37 20.96
N ALA A 64 -0.53 31.79 19.69
CA ALA A 64 -0.03 33.11 19.33
C ALA A 64 -0.87 34.24 19.93
N LYS A 65 -2.21 34.06 19.96
CA LYS A 65 -3.14 35.00 20.57
C LYS A 65 -2.93 35.09 22.09
N ALA A 66 -2.78 33.95 22.77
CA ALA A 66 -2.52 33.92 24.21
C ALA A 66 -1.19 34.60 24.57
N ASP A 67 -0.12 34.37 23.79
CA ASP A 67 1.17 35.02 23.98
C ASP A 67 1.10 36.53 23.72
N TYR A 68 0.40 36.94 22.66
CA TYR A 68 0.11 38.34 22.37
C TYR A 68 -0.68 39.00 23.52
N ASP A 69 -1.74 38.37 24.03
CA ASP A 69 -2.56 38.91 25.10
C ASP A 69 -1.77 39.04 26.41
N ARG A 70 -0.89 38.07 26.70
CA ARG A 70 0.03 38.13 27.84
C ARG A 70 0.99 39.31 27.71
N TRP A 71 1.60 39.51 26.54
CA TRP A 71 2.49 40.64 26.30
C TRP A 71 1.73 41.97 26.40
N MET A 72 0.56 42.05 25.77
CA MET A 72 -0.28 43.25 25.76
C MET A 72 -0.80 43.63 27.14
N SER A 73 -1.04 42.67 28.03
CA SER A 73 -1.54 42.99 29.38
C SER A 73 -0.64 43.99 30.13
N ASN A 74 0.68 43.94 29.88
CA ASN A 74 1.70 44.80 30.48
C ASN A 74 2.06 46.03 29.64
N ALA A 75 1.49 46.20 28.44
CA ALA A 75 1.80 47.31 27.54
C ALA A 75 1.01 48.59 27.91
N PRO A 76 1.55 49.80 27.61
CA PRO A 76 0.80 51.05 27.74
C PRO A 76 -0.48 51.06 26.90
N GLU A 77 -1.52 51.78 27.34
CA GLU A 77 -2.81 51.97 26.63
C GLU A 77 -2.63 52.42 25.17
N SER A 78 -1.69 53.34 24.91
CA SER A 78 -1.41 53.82 23.55
C SER A 78 -0.91 52.71 22.62
N VAL A 79 -0.12 51.76 23.13
CA VAL A 79 0.38 50.60 22.38
C VAL A 79 -0.71 49.58 22.16
N LYS A 80 -1.57 49.36 23.17
CA LYS A 80 -2.75 48.49 23.09
C LYS A 80 -3.69 48.90 21.95
N ALA A 81 -3.95 50.20 21.82
CA ALA A 81 -4.82 50.75 20.78
C ALA A 81 -4.22 50.68 19.36
N SER A 82 -2.89 50.78 19.23
CA SER A 82 -2.23 50.87 17.92
C SER A 82 -1.77 49.54 17.32
N SER A 83 -1.85 48.43 18.05
CA SER A 83 -1.19 47.17 17.67
C SER A 83 -2.12 45.96 17.74
N PRO A 84 -3.25 45.92 17.00
CA PRO A 84 -4.20 44.81 17.09
C PRO A 84 -3.56 43.47 16.72
N PHE A 85 -4.06 42.38 17.33
CA PHE A 85 -3.62 41.03 16.99
C PHE A 85 -3.90 40.71 15.51
N SER A 86 -2.91 40.11 14.85
CA SER A 86 -3.05 39.51 13.54
C SER A 86 -2.50 38.09 13.61
N ASP A 87 -3.22 37.14 13.01
CA ASP A 87 -2.77 35.76 12.88
C ASP A 87 -1.71 35.57 11.78
N GLY A 88 -1.34 36.63 11.06
CA GLY A 88 -0.32 36.61 10.01
C GLY A 88 -0.62 35.64 8.86
N GLY A 89 -1.88 35.24 8.69
CA GLY A 89 -2.31 34.24 7.72
C GLY A 89 -1.81 32.82 8.02
N VAL A 90 -1.52 32.49 9.28
CA VAL A 90 -1.08 31.15 9.70
C VAL A 90 -1.99 30.04 9.14
N PRO A 91 -3.33 30.11 9.22
CA PRO A 91 -4.19 29.06 8.67
C PRO A 91 -3.97 28.81 7.17
N ALA A 92 -3.90 29.89 6.37
CA ALA A 92 -3.66 29.76 4.93
C ALA A 92 -2.29 29.14 4.62
N LYS A 93 -1.26 29.49 5.40
CA LYS A 93 0.10 28.93 5.22
C LYS A 93 0.16 27.45 5.61
N VAL A 94 -0.44 27.06 6.74
CA VAL A 94 -0.52 25.65 7.17
C VAL A 94 -1.22 24.81 6.11
N LEU A 95 -2.39 25.27 5.63
CA LEU A 95 -3.14 24.58 4.58
C LEU A 95 -2.39 24.52 3.26
N ALA A 96 -1.66 25.58 2.88
CA ALA A 96 -0.83 25.58 1.68
C ALA A 96 0.34 24.58 1.75
N ILE A 97 0.92 24.38 2.95
CA ILE A 97 1.94 23.34 3.17
C ILE A 97 1.29 21.96 3.07
N HIS A 98 0.16 21.73 3.75
CA HIS A 98 -0.55 20.44 3.72
C HIS A 98 -0.99 20.04 2.33
N LYS A 99 -1.52 20.98 1.53
CA LYS A 99 -2.00 20.74 0.17
C LYS A 99 -0.94 20.20 -0.79
N LYS A 100 0.35 20.37 -0.47
CA LYS A 100 1.46 19.82 -1.27
C LYS A 100 1.72 18.35 -0.98
N LEU A 101 1.15 17.79 0.09
CA LEU A 101 1.25 16.37 0.41
C LEU A 101 0.38 15.59 -0.57
N SER A 102 1.01 14.66 -1.26
CA SER A 102 0.32 13.74 -2.16
C SER A 102 0.71 12.32 -1.84
N LYS A 103 -0.30 11.49 -1.56
CA LYS A 103 -0.09 10.04 -1.42
C LYS A 103 0.27 9.48 -2.80
N PRO A 104 1.39 8.76 -2.94
CA PRO A 104 1.77 8.14 -4.22
C PRO A 104 0.64 7.26 -4.77
N PHE A 105 0.45 7.29 -6.09
CA PHE A 105 -0.58 6.49 -6.75
C PHE A 105 -0.32 5.00 -6.51
N GLY A 106 -1.34 4.27 -6.06
CA GLY A 106 -1.22 2.85 -5.74
C GLY A 106 -0.68 2.55 -4.33
N MET A 107 -0.38 3.56 -3.52
CA MET A 107 -0.20 3.34 -2.08
C MET A 107 -1.53 2.92 -1.47
N SER A 108 -1.58 1.66 -1.02
CA SER A 108 -2.80 1.02 -0.51
C SER A 108 -2.94 1.15 1.00
N PHE A 109 -1.82 1.29 1.69
CA PHE A 109 -1.77 1.40 3.14
C PHE A 109 -0.64 2.33 3.56
N ASP A 110 -0.94 3.19 4.53
CA ASP A 110 0.01 4.11 5.17
C ASP A 110 0.48 3.46 6.46
N ALA A 111 1.77 3.10 6.49
CA ALA A 111 2.43 2.46 7.63
C ALA A 111 3.54 3.35 8.21
N ASN A 112 3.47 4.65 7.94
CA ASN A 112 4.44 5.60 8.44
C ASN A 112 4.06 6.07 9.85
N GLU A 113 5.08 6.36 10.65
CA GLU A 113 4.93 6.89 12.01
C GLU A 113 5.73 8.18 12.14
N ILE A 114 5.26 9.08 13.00
CA ILE A 114 6.04 10.25 13.43
C ILE A 114 6.65 9.93 14.78
N VAL A 115 7.98 9.99 14.83
CA VAL A 115 8.81 9.78 16.01
C VAL A 115 9.88 10.87 16.04
N ASP A 116 9.98 11.61 17.14
CA ASP A 116 10.97 12.67 17.36
C ASP A 116 10.96 13.73 16.24
N GLY A 117 9.77 14.11 15.79
CA GLY A 117 9.57 15.11 14.76
C GLY A 117 9.89 14.64 13.34
N VAL A 118 10.11 13.34 13.12
CA VAL A 118 10.44 12.77 11.81
C VAL A 118 9.42 11.71 11.43
N CYS A 119 8.88 11.80 10.22
CA CYS A 119 8.06 10.77 9.62
C CYS A 119 8.95 9.69 9.01
N THR A 120 8.74 8.43 9.40
CA THR A 120 9.55 7.29 8.97
C THR A 120 8.70 6.04 8.77
N LEU A 121 9.14 5.15 7.89
CA LEU A 121 8.62 3.79 7.77
C LEU A 121 9.38 2.89 8.77
N THR A 122 8.80 2.66 9.93
CA THR A 122 9.42 1.85 10.99
C THR A 122 9.47 0.37 10.63
N LYS A 123 10.25 -0.41 11.40
CA LYS A 123 10.31 -1.86 11.25
C LYS A 123 8.91 -2.49 11.42
N ASP A 124 8.16 -2.01 12.39
CA ASP A 124 6.79 -2.48 12.65
C ASP A 124 5.86 -2.08 11.50
N GLY A 125 6.02 -0.87 10.95
CA GLY A 125 5.34 -0.47 9.72
C GLY A 125 5.64 -1.40 8.53
N LYS A 126 6.90 -1.82 8.34
CA LYS A 126 7.27 -2.80 7.30
C LYS A 126 6.61 -4.17 7.52
N GLU A 127 6.47 -4.63 8.76
CA GLU A 127 5.75 -5.86 9.08
C GLU A 127 4.23 -5.74 8.83
N VAL A 128 3.64 -4.57 9.09
CA VAL A 128 2.24 -4.28 8.74
C VAL A 128 2.05 -4.35 7.22
N LEU A 129 2.92 -3.71 6.43
CA LEU A 129 2.88 -3.80 4.96
C LEU A 129 3.04 -5.24 4.47
N LYS A 130 3.96 -6.01 5.07
CA LYS A 130 4.16 -7.43 4.76
C LYS A 130 2.89 -8.23 5.01
N LYS A 131 2.23 -8.03 6.15
CA LYS A 131 0.95 -8.67 6.47
C LYS A 131 -0.13 -8.33 5.44
N HIS A 132 -0.23 -7.07 5.01
CA HIS A 132 -1.17 -6.64 3.97
C HIS A 132 -0.86 -7.21 2.57
N CYS A 133 0.40 -7.49 2.28
CA CYS A 133 0.84 -8.12 1.03
C CYS A 133 0.87 -9.66 1.10
N SER A 134 0.37 -10.24 2.19
CA SER A 134 0.43 -11.66 2.45
C SER A 134 -0.95 -12.31 2.47
N ILE A 135 -1.00 -13.58 2.07
CA ILE A 135 -2.17 -14.45 2.13
C ILE A 135 -1.97 -15.44 3.27
N TYR A 136 -2.96 -15.50 4.16
CA TYR A 136 -2.99 -16.42 5.30
C TYR A 136 -4.17 -17.39 5.15
N GLY A 137 -4.00 -18.60 5.66
CA GLY A 137 -5.07 -19.61 5.62
C GLY A 137 -4.77 -20.85 6.45
N ASN A 138 -5.63 -21.85 6.32
CA ASN A 138 -5.49 -23.15 7.01
C ASN A 138 -4.72 -24.16 6.14
N ASP A 139 -4.52 -25.38 6.66
CA ASP A 139 -3.77 -26.44 5.96
C ASP A 139 -4.37 -26.81 4.60
N LYS A 140 -5.70 -26.75 4.48
CA LYS A 140 -6.39 -27.01 3.20
C LYS A 140 -6.04 -25.96 2.16
N ALA A 141 -6.05 -24.68 2.53
CA ALA A 141 -5.67 -23.58 1.62
C ALA A 141 -4.19 -23.67 1.21
N LYS A 142 -3.30 -24.01 2.16
CA LYS A 142 -1.88 -24.22 1.87
C LYS A 142 -1.66 -25.35 0.86
N LYS A 143 -2.32 -26.50 1.06
CA LYS A 143 -2.23 -27.64 0.13
C LYS A 143 -2.71 -27.27 -1.28
N VAL A 144 -3.80 -26.53 -1.39
CA VAL A 144 -4.31 -26.05 -2.70
C VAL A 144 -3.30 -25.13 -3.37
N TYR A 145 -2.73 -24.16 -2.63
CA TYR A 145 -1.70 -23.26 -3.16
C TYR A 145 -0.48 -24.01 -3.70
N GLU A 146 0.06 -24.97 -2.93
CA GLU A 146 1.20 -25.79 -3.34
C GLU A 146 0.92 -26.61 -4.62
N LEU A 147 -0.29 -27.16 -4.76
CA LEU A 147 -0.71 -27.86 -5.98
C LEU A 147 -0.81 -26.91 -7.17
N SER A 148 -1.38 -25.73 -6.98
CA SER A 148 -1.48 -24.70 -8.03
C SER A 148 -0.10 -24.24 -8.51
N VAL A 149 0.87 -24.07 -7.61
CA VAL A 149 2.26 -23.72 -7.99
C VAL A 149 2.89 -24.80 -8.86
N LYS A 150 2.69 -26.09 -8.53
CA LYS A 150 3.19 -27.21 -9.33
C LYS A 150 2.54 -27.23 -10.72
N ALA A 151 1.22 -27.07 -10.79
CA ALA A 151 0.50 -27.02 -12.06
C ALA A 151 0.97 -25.85 -12.94
N ALA A 152 1.11 -24.65 -12.36
CA ALA A 152 1.60 -23.47 -13.07
C ALA A 152 3.02 -23.68 -13.63
N LYS A 153 3.92 -24.32 -12.87
CA LYS A 153 5.25 -24.65 -13.35
C LYS A 153 5.22 -25.57 -14.58
N VAL A 154 4.46 -26.67 -14.51
CA VAL A 154 4.33 -27.61 -15.64
C VAL A 154 3.79 -26.93 -16.89
N LEU A 155 2.79 -26.05 -16.73
CA LEU A 155 2.23 -25.28 -17.84
C LEU A 155 3.24 -24.30 -18.44
N ASN A 156 4.03 -23.61 -17.61
CA ASN A 156 5.06 -22.68 -18.08
C ASN A 156 6.22 -23.41 -18.79
N ASP A 157 6.66 -24.55 -18.25
CA ASP A 157 7.71 -25.36 -18.88
C ASP A 157 7.22 -25.87 -20.26
N LEU A 158 5.96 -26.31 -20.35
CA LEU A 158 5.35 -26.72 -21.61
C LEU A 158 5.22 -25.56 -22.61
N ASP A 159 4.74 -24.38 -22.21
CA ASP A 159 4.67 -23.19 -23.09
C ASP A 159 6.05 -22.83 -23.65
N LYS A 160 7.10 -22.93 -22.81
CA LYS A 160 8.48 -22.71 -23.25
C LYS A 160 8.90 -23.71 -24.32
N GLU A 161 8.64 -25.01 -24.13
CA GLU A 161 8.97 -26.03 -25.13
C GLU A 161 8.20 -25.85 -26.44
N ILE A 162 6.91 -25.49 -26.38
CA ILE A 162 6.10 -25.17 -27.57
C ILE A 162 6.73 -24.01 -28.36
N ARG A 163 7.10 -22.92 -27.67
CA ARG A 163 7.75 -21.75 -28.29
C ARG A 163 9.10 -22.10 -28.90
N LEU A 164 9.92 -22.92 -28.24
CA LEU A 164 11.23 -23.34 -28.74
C LEU A 164 11.13 -24.19 -30.02
N ASN A 165 10.01 -24.88 -30.23
CA ASN A 165 9.78 -25.73 -31.40
C ASN A 165 9.01 -25.02 -32.53
N ASN A 166 8.91 -23.68 -32.52
CA ASN A 166 8.20 -22.88 -33.54
C ASN A 166 6.74 -23.27 -33.78
N ALA A 167 6.08 -23.90 -32.79
CA ALA A 167 4.65 -24.19 -32.88
C ALA A 167 3.86 -22.87 -32.67
N SER A 168 3.04 -22.47 -33.66
CA SER A 168 2.29 -21.20 -33.66
C SER A 168 1.15 -21.20 -32.63
N ALA A 169 0.52 -20.05 -32.42
CA ALA A 169 -0.68 -19.93 -31.57
C ALA A 169 -1.83 -20.86 -32.01
N GLU A 170 -1.86 -21.33 -33.26
CA GLU A 170 -2.83 -22.33 -33.74
C GLU A 170 -2.57 -23.73 -33.16
N CYS A 171 -1.31 -24.07 -32.82
CA CYS A 171 -1.02 -25.28 -32.04
C CYS A 171 -1.47 -25.15 -30.57
N VAL A 172 -1.58 -23.93 -30.05
CA VAL A 172 -2.18 -23.66 -28.73
C VAL A 172 -3.72 -23.77 -28.79
N GLU A 173 -4.35 -23.53 -29.94
CA GLU A 173 -5.77 -23.84 -30.15
C GLU A 173 -6.06 -25.35 -30.11
N CYS A 174 -5.10 -26.19 -30.51
CA CYS A 174 -5.14 -27.64 -30.26
C CYS A 174 -5.15 -28.00 -28.76
N TRP A 175 -4.85 -27.07 -27.86
CA TRP A 175 -5.05 -27.24 -26.41
C TRP A 175 -6.54 -27.26 -26.03
N GLY A 176 -7.39 -26.52 -26.77
CA GLY A 176 -8.85 -26.71 -26.70
C GLY A 176 -9.27 -28.13 -27.09
N ARG A 177 -8.50 -28.80 -27.97
CA ARG A 177 -8.71 -30.20 -28.33
C ARG A 177 -8.18 -31.19 -27.27
N TRP A 178 -7.31 -30.78 -26.34
CA TRP A 178 -6.89 -31.63 -25.20
C TRP A 178 -8.05 -31.97 -24.25
N GLN A 179 -9.10 -31.12 -24.19
CA GLN A 179 -10.38 -31.49 -23.56
C GLN A 179 -11.10 -32.66 -24.26
N GLY A 180 -10.80 -32.91 -25.55
CA GLY A 180 -11.29 -34.07 -26.30
C GLY A 180 -10.42 -35.32 -26.16
N TYR A 181 -9.10 -35.16 -25.90
CA TYR A 181 -8.16 -36.27 -25.69
C TYR A 181 -8.20 -36.88 -24.28
N ILE A 182 -8.92 -36.25 -23.36
CA ILE A 182 -9.10 -36.73 -21.98
C ILE A 182 -10.59 -36.88 -21.74
N THR A 183 -11.02 -38.07 -21.36
CA THR A 183 -12.39 -38.30 -20.88
C THR A 183 -12.40 -38.39 -19.36
N ILE A 184 -13.50 -37.93 -18.74
CA ILE A 184 -13.77 -38.08 -17.32
C ILE A 184 -14.79 -39.20 -17.19
N ASN A 185 -14.41 -40.30 -16.54
CA ASN A 185 -15.37 -41.37 -16.26
C ASN A 185 -16.34 -40.90 -15.17
N ASP A 186 -17.56 -40.53 -15.57
CA ASP A 186 -18.63 -40.32 -14.61
C ASP A 186 -19.28 -41.67 -14.28
N ARG A 187 -18.85 -42.28 -13.17
CA ARG A 187 -19.66 -43.20 -12.36
C ARG A 187 -18.99 -43.51 -11.02
N LYS A 188 -19.53 -42.88 -9.97
CA LYS A 188 -19.57 -43.30 -8.55
C LYS A 188 -18.29 -43.34 -7.69
N ALA A 189 -17.08 -43.07 -8.19
CA ALA A 189 -15.87 -43.15 -7.35
C ALA A 189 -14.82 -42.02 -7.52
N GLY A 190 -15.27 -40.81 -7.88
CA GLY A 190 -14.41 -39.64 -8.05
C GLY A 190 -13.91 -39.49 -9.49
N GLU A 191 -13.63 -38.24 -9.87
CA GLU A 191 -13.16 -37.89 -11.21
C GLU A 191 -11.77 -38.50 -11.46
N VAL A 192 -11.70 -39.46 -12.38
CA VAL A 192 -10.44 -40.02 -12.87
C VAL A 192 -10.28 -39.62 -14.33
N TYR A 193 -9.27 -38.79 -14.60
CA TYR A 193 -8.89 -38.39 -15.95
C TYR A 193 -8.19 -39.56 -16.65
N GLN A 194 -8.67 -39.94 -17.83
CA GLN A 194 -8.06 -40.99 -18.65
C GLN A 194 -8.00 -40.54 -20.12
N PRO A 195 -7.03 -41.04 -20.90
CA PRO A 195 -6.97 -40.78 -22.34
C PRO A 195 -8.27 -41.20 -23.03
N ASN A 196 -8.76 -40.40 -23.99
CA ASN A 196 -9.94 -40.72 -24.78
C ASN A 196 -9.56 -41.74 -25.86
N PRO A 197 -9.99 -43.01 -25.74
CA PRO A 197 -9.55 -44.07 -26.63
C PRO A 197 -10.08 -43.90 -28.06
N TYR A 198 -11.19 -43.17 -28.27
CA TYR A 198 -11.76 -42.95 -29.60
C TYR A 198 -10.89 -42.04 -30.49
N LEU A 199 -10.17 -41.09 -29.88
CA LEU A 199 -9.25 -40.22 -30.61
C LEU A 199 -7.91 -40.91 -30.89
N LEU A 200 -7.46 -41.79 -29.99
CA LEU A 200 -6.27 -42.63 -30.22
C LEU A 200 -6.47 -43.59 -31.40
N ASP A 201 -7.70 -44.07 -31.61
CA ASP A 201 -8.04 -44.96 -32.74
C ASP A 201 -8.14 -44.20 -34.08
N GLN A 202 -8.47 -42.91 -34.05
CA GLN A 202 -8.49 -42.03 -35.24
C GLN A 202 -7.10 -41.53 -35.66
N LEU A 203 -6.10 -41.59 -34.77
CA LEU A 203 -4.70 -41.24 -35.05
C LEU A 203 -3.88 -42.46 -35.53
N ARG A 204 -4.55 -43.56 -35.85
CA ARG A 204 -3.94 -44.84 -36.20
C ARG A 204 -3.70 -45.02 -37.70
N GLU A 205 -3.89 -43.95 -38.48
CA GLU A 205 -3.48 -43.81 -39.88
C GLU A 205 -2.14 -43.08 -40.01
#